data_AF-A0AAV7YAE1-F1
#
_entry.id   AF-A0AAV7YAE1-F1
#
_cell.length_a   1.000
_cell.length_b   1.000
_cell.length_c   1.000
_cell.angle_alpha   90.00
_cell.angle_beta   90.00
_cell.angle_gamma   90.00
#
_symmetry.space_group_name_H-M   'P 1'
#
loop_
_entity.id
_entity.type
_entity.pdbx_description
1 polymer ?
#
loop_
_entity_poly.entity_id
_entity_poly.type
_entity_poly.pdbx_seq_one_letter_code
_entity_poly.pdbx_strand_id
1 'polypeptide(L)'
;MSSLSENVVFKFILSLLTGAAEFAMTISGIVGIFKSSNPFDWSKFVLSFYTICFGIFALLGEFFDFRKLLKNYGFIRHHSGRGLFAMFLGSLGIALGKQYNYLLACGIICSVVGFLQLILGLTILSNDLKTDAPNSQFYNLTQEKEKEKEKKENKNTLDNQYMTPATSSTSSESNSKSSTSENENNNETL
;
A
#
# COMPACT_ATOMS: atom_id res chain seq x y z
N MET A 1 -18.25 6.16 -19.99
CA MET A 1 -17.89 4.72 -20.00
C MET A 1 -16.58 4.44 -20.74
N SER A 2 -16.14 5.25 -21.70
CA SER A 2 -14.86 5.09 -22.43
C SER A 2 -13.59 5.27 -21.58
N SER A 3 -13.60 6.16 -20.58
CA SER A 3 -12.41 6.45 -19.76
C SER A 3 -11.97 5.30 -18.83
N LEU A 4 -12.87 4.37 -18.51
CA LEU A 4 -12.54 3.26 -17.61
C LEU A 4 -11.77 2.15 -18.35
N SER A 5 -12.17 1.83 -19.59
CA SER A 5 -11.50 0.82 -20.42
C SER A 5 -10.08 1.24 -20.84
N GLU A 6 -9.88 2.53 -21.11
CA GLU A 6 -8.56 3.06 -21.50
C GLU A 6 -7.51 2.88 -20.40
N ASN A 7 -7.89 3.14 -19.15
CA ASN A 7 -6.99 2.97 -18.00
C ASN A 7 -6.60 1.52 -17.75
N VAL A 8 -7.51 0.57 -17.99
CA VAL A 8 -7.23 -0.87 -17.82
C VAL A 8 -6.26 -1.34 -18.90
N VAL A 9 -6.49 -0.97 -20.16
CA VAL A 9 -5.61 -1.33 -21.28
C VAL A 9 -4.22 -0.72 -21.09
N PHE A 10 -4.14 0.55 -20.68
CA PHE A 10 -2.85 1.21 -20.43
C PHE A 10 -2.05 0.51 -19.32
N LYS A 11 -2.70 0.15 -18.19
CA LYS A 11 -2.05 -0.59 -17.09
C LYS A 11 -1.53 -1.95 -17.56
N PHE A 12 -2.31 -2.65 -18.38
CA PHE A 12 -1.91 -3.94 -18.92
C PHE A 12 -0.69 -3.82 -19.85
N ILE A 13 -0.69 -2.84 -20.77
CA ILE A 13 0.45 -2.58 -21.66
C ILE A 13 1.70 -2.22 -20.86
N LEU A 14 1.56 -1.36 -19.84
CA LEU A 14 2.68 -0.95 -19.00
C LEU A 14 3.26 -2.13 -18.20
N SER A 15 2.39 -2.98 -17.63
CA SER A 15 2.78 -4.21 -16.95
C SER A 15 3.55 -5.15 -17.89
N LEU A 16 3.03 -5.37 -19.10
CA LEU A 16 3.68 -6.20 -20.11
C LEU A 16 5.05 -5.66 -20.54
N LEU A 17 5.15 -4.34 -20.73
CA LEU A 17 6.42 -3.67 -21.06
C LEU A 17 7.44 -3.79 -19.91
N THR A 18 6.97 -3.73 -18.67
CA THR A 18 7.81 -3.88 -17.48
C THR A 18 8.34 -5.31 -17.37
N GLY A 19 7.46 -6.31 -17.46
CA GLY A 19 7.88 -7.71 -17.46
C GLY A 19 8.86 -8.04 -18.58
N ALA A 20 8.66 -7.47 -19.79
CA ALA A 20 9.61 -7.62 -20.89
C ALA A 20 10.97 -6.99 -20.59
N ALA A 21 11.01 -5.79 -19.97
CA ALA A 21 12.25 -5.12 -19.58
C ALA A 21 13.01 -5.89 -18.49
N GLU A 22 12.32 -6.40 -17.48
CA GLU A 22 12.89 -7.22 -16.41
C GLU A 22 13.44 -8.55 -16.92
N PHE A 23 12.73 -9.16 -17.87
CA PHE A 23 13.19 -10.37 -18.55
C PHE A 23 14.46 -10.11 -19.37
N ALA A 24 14.49 -9.01 -20.14
CA ALA A 24 15.67 -8.61 -20.90
C ALA A 24 16.88 -8.31 -19.98
N MET A 25 16.64 -7.71 -18.82
CA MET A 25 17.68 -7.49 -17.80
C MET A 25 18.21 -8.80 -17.22
N THR A 26 17.33 -9.77 -16.96
CA THR A 26 17.73 -11.10 -16.47
C THR A 26 18.60 -11.83 -17.49
N ILE A 27 18.19 -11.84 -18.77
CA ILE A 27 19.00 -12.39 -19.87
C ILE A 27 20.34 -11.67 -19.97
N SER A 28 20.33 -10.35 -19.86
CA SER A 28 21.55 -9.54 -19.91
C SER A 28 22.53 -9.88 -18.77
N GLY A 29 22.02 -10.15 -17.57
CA GLY A 29 22.82 -10.65 -16.44
C GLY A 29 23.44 -12.02 -16.72
N ILE A 30 22.68 -12.95 -17.32
CA ILE A 30 23.19 -14.27 -17.72
C ILE A 30 24.34 -14.12 -18.73
N VAL A 31 24.16 -13.29 -19.77
CA VAL A 31 25.22 -12.99 -20.75
C VAL A 31 26.42 -12.32 -20.06
N GLY A 32 26.18 -11.46 -19.07
CA GLY A 32 27.20 -10.82 -18.24
C GLY A 32 28.09 -11.83 -17.53
N ILE A 33 27.52 -12.90 -16.95
CA ILE A 33 28.28 -13.99 -16.33
C ILE A 33 29.23 -14.63 -17.35
N PHE A 34 28.73 -15.04 -18.52
CA PHE A 34 29.56 -15.69 -19.54
C PHE A 34 30.70 -14.80 -20.04
N LYS A 35 30.45 -13.48 -20.17
CA LYS A 35 31.50 -12.52 -20.58
C LYS A 35 32.49 -12.20 -19.46
N SER A 36 32.06 -12.28 -18.20
CA SER A 36 32.93 -12.06 -17.04
C SER A 36 33.96 -13.17 -16.82
N SER A 37 33.81 -14.32 -17.49
CA SER A 37 34.71 -15.46 -17.31
C SER A 37 36.10 -15.27 -17.93
N ASN A 38 36.31 -14.29 -18.80
CA ASN A 38 37.59 -14.17 -19.51
C ASN A 38 37.97 -12.71 -19.88
N PRO A 39 38.89 -12.06 -19.13
CA PRO A 39 39.49 -12.47 -17.85
C PRO A 39 38.47 -12.46 -16.70
N PHE A 40 38.66 -13.33 -15.71
CA PHE A 40 37.76 -13.44 -14.56
C PHE A 40 37.80 -12.19 -13.69
N ASP A 41 36.72 -11.40 -13.74
CA ASP A 41 36.53 -10.22 -12.89
C ASP A 41 35.43 -10.50 -11.88
N TRP A 42 35.84 -10.73 -10.62
CA TRP A 42 34.95 -11.04 -9.50
C TRP A 42 33.85 -9.99 -9.32
N SER A 43 34.17 -8.70 -9.51
CA SER A 43 33.21 -7.62 -9.32
C SER A 43 32.08 -7.71 -10.33
N LYS A 44 32.41 -7.97 -11.60
CA LYS A 44 31.43 -8.13 -12.68
C LYS A 44 30.59 -9.39 -12.52
N PHE A 45 31.21 -10.47 -12.06
CA PHE A 45 30.50 -11.72 -11.77
C PHE A 45 29.45 -11.51 -10.68
N VAL A 46 29.83 -10.90 -9.56
CA VAL A 46 28.92 -10.59 -8.43
C VAL A 46 27.79 -9.67 -8.89
N LEU A 47 28.09 -8.61 -9.64
CA LEU A 47 27.06 -7.68 -10.11
C LEU A 47 26.10 -8.30 -11.14
N SER A 48 26.60 -9.19 -12.00
CA SER A 48 25.77 -9.97 -12.94
C SER A 48 24.85 -10.93 -12.18
N PHE A 49 25.38 -11.60 -11.16
CA PHE A 49 24.61 -12.46 -10.27
C PHE A 49 23.49 -11.68 -9.54
N TYR A 50 23.80 -10.52 -8.97
CA TYR A 50 22.79 -9.64 -8.38
C TYR A 50 21.72 -9.22 -9.39
N THR A 51 22.11 -8.88 -10.61
CA THR A 51 21.17 -8.50 -11.67
C THR A 51 20.20 -9.65 -12.00
N ILE A 52 20.70 -10.89 -12.05
CA ILE A 52 19.86 -12.08 -12.28
C ILE A 52 18.91 -12.29 -11.10
N CYS A 53 19.41 -12.27 -9.86
CA CYS A 53 18.57 -12.45 -8.68
C CYS A 53 17.47 -11.39 -8.62
N PHE A 54 17.82 -10.11 -8.70
CA PHE A 54 16.84 -9.03 -8.64
C PHE A 54 15.91 -9.01 -9.86
N GLY A 55 16.38 -9.37 -11.06
CA GLY A 55 15.54 -9.51 -12.24
C GLY A 55 14.50 -10.63 -12.10
N ILE A 56 14.89 -11.78 -11.54
CA ILE A 56 13.96 -12.87 -11.21
C ILE A 56 12.98 -12.41 -10.13
N PHE A 57 13.44 -11.73 -9.08
CA PHE A 57 12.55 -11.16 -8.06
C PHE A 57 11.55 -10.17 -8.63
N ALA A 58 11.97 -9.34 -9.59
CA ALA A 58 11.12 -8.39 -10.31
C ALA A 58 10.02 -9.15 -11.08
N LEU A 59 10.42 -10.12 -11.91
CA LEU A 59 9.51 -10.97 -12.69
C LEU A 59 8.52 -11.72 -11.81
N LEU A 60 8.98 -12.26 -10.68
CA LEU A 60 8.10 -12.92 -9.72
C LEU A 60 7.10 -11.92 -9.13
N GLY A 61 7.52 -10.69 -8.84
CA GLY A 61 6.62 -9.62 -8.40
C GLY A 61 5.62 -9.17 -9.48
N GLU A 62 5.98 -9.29 -10.76
CA GLU A 62 5.13 -8.91 -11.88
C GLU A 62 4.07 -9.97 -12.20
N PHE A 63 4.46 -11.23 -12.33
CA PHE A 63 3.58 -12.32 -12.78
C PHE A 63 2.87 -13.05 -11.65
N PHE A 64 3.55 -13.25 -10.53
CA PHE A 64 2.99 -13.95 -9.40
C PHE A 64 2.57 -12.90 -8.39
N ASP A 65 1.26 -12.74 -8.21
CA ASP A 65 0.66 -11.92 -7.16
C ASP A 65 0.98 -12.57 -5.80
N PHE A 66 2.27 -12.58 -5.42
CA PHE A 66 2.89 -13.26 -4.28
C PHE A 66 2.55 -12.55 -2.98
N ARG A 67 1.27 -12.17 -2.79
CA ARG A 67 0.76 -11.50 -1.60
C ARG A 67 1.13 -12.23 -0.31
N LYS A 68 1.35 -13.56 -0.37
CA LYS A 68 1.81 -14.37 0.77
C LYS A 68 3.29 -14.17 1.11
N LEU A 69 4.19 -14.23 0.14
CA LEU A 69 5.64 -14.07 0.36
C LEU A 69 6.02 -12.61 0.62
N LEU A 70 5.32 -11.68 -0.02
CA LEU A 70 5.53 -10.25 0.12
C LEU A 70 4.77 -9.62 1.29
N LYS A 71 4.11 -10.43 2.14
CA LYS A 71 3.39 -9.91 3.31
C LYS A 71 4.34 -9.15 4.26
N ASN A 72 5.61 -9.57 4.34
CA ASN A 72 6.63 -8.92 5.15
C ASN A 72 7.31 -7.73 4.44
N TYR A 73 7.20 -7.65 3.11
CA TYR A 73 7.83 -6.60 2.30
C TYR A 73 6.75 -5.65 1.78
N GLY A 74 6.23 -4.80 2.69
CA GLY A 74 5.16 -3.84 2.38
C GLY A 74 5.45 -2.93 1.19
N PHE A 75 6.74 -2.70 0.90
CA PHE A 75 7.19 -1.87 -0.21
C PHE A 75 6.78 -2.40 -1.59
N ILE A 76 7.04 -3.67 -1.89
CA ILE A 76 6.82 -4.25 -3.22
C ILE A 76 5.32 -4.49 -3.49
N ARG A 77 4.49 -4.52 -2.44
CA ARG A 77 3.03 -4.61 -2.58
C ARG A 77 2.44 -3.34 -3.23
N HIS A 78 3.06 -2.18 -3.06
CA HIS A 78 2.58 -0.94 -3.66
C HIS A 78 3.10 -0.78 -5.09
N HIS A 79 2.24 -0.26 -5.98
CA HIS A 79 2.61 0.05 -7.37
C HIS A 79 3.82 1.00 -7.45
N SER A 80 3.91 1.97 -6.54
CA SER A 80 5.04 2.88 -6.44
C SER A 80 6.35 2.17 -6.06
N GLY A 81 6.29 1.17 -5.19
CA GLY A 81 7.47 0.41 -4.79
C GLY A 81 8.01 -0.47 -5.90
N ARG A 82 7.13 -1.06 -6.72
CA ARG A 82 7.52 -1.78 -7.94
C ARG A 82 8.22 -0.87 -8.95
N GLY A 83 7.67 0.32 -9.19
CA GLY A 83 8.30 1.32 -10.06
C GLY A 83 9.69 1.76 -9.57
N LEU A 84 9.84 1.99 -8.27
CA LEU A 84 11.12 2.36 -7.66
C LEU A 84 12.13 1.21 -7.73
N PHE A 85 11.68 -0.04 -7.53
CA PHE A 85 12.52 -1.21 -7.69
C PHE A 85 13.00 -1.39 -9.14
N ALA A 86 12.12 -1.20 -10.12
CA ALA A 86 12.48 -1.21 -11.54
C ALA A 86 13.49 -0.10 -11.88
N MET A 87 13.32 1.10 -11.33
CA MET A 87 14.31 2.18 -11.45
C MET A 87 15.67 1.80 -10.86
N PHE A 88 15.68 1.19 -9.67
CA PHE A 88 16.90 0.71 -9.05
C PHE A 88 17.60 -0.32 -9.96
N LEU A 89 16.85 -1.29 -10.48
CA LEU A 89 17.36 -2.30 -11.41
C LEU A 89 17.93 -1.64 -12.68
N GLY A 90 17.22 -0.66 -13.24
CA GLY A 90 17.64 0.10 -14.40
C GLY A 90 18.93 0.88 -14.16
N SER A 91 19.07 1.52 -12.99
CA SER A 91 20.30 2.23 -12.60
C SER A 91 21.50 1.28 -12.48
N LEU A 92 21.28 0.06 -11.98
CA LEU A 92 22.29 -0.99 -11.93
C LEU A 92 22.73 -1.40 -13.35
N GLY A 93 21.76 -1.53 -14.27
CA GLY A 93 22.01 -1.78 -15.69
C GLY A 93 22.82 -0.68 -16.37
N ILE A 94 22.52 0.59 -16.07
CA ILE A 94 23.27 1.75 -16.59
C ILE A 94 24.71 1.76 -16.05
N ALA A 95 24.90 1.47 -14.76
CA ALA A 95 26.22 1.40 -14.15
C ALA A 95 27.09 0.32 -14.80
N LEU A 96 26.51 -0.84 -15.10
CA LEU A 96 27.14 -1.93 -15.84
C LEU A 96 27.32 -1.66 -17.34
N GLY A 97 26.42 -0.86 -17.90
CA GLY A 97 26.31 -0.56 -19.32
C GLY A 97 27.53 0.14 -19.92
N LYS A 98 28.40 0.74 -19.09
CA LYS A 98 29.66 1.35 -19.56
C LYS A 98 30.55 0.39 -20.36
N GLN A 99 30.42 -0.92 -20.14
CA GLN A 99 31.20 -1.94 -20.84
C GLN A 99 30.39 -2.69 -21.90
N TYR A 100 29.06 -2.56 -21.87
CA TYR A 100 28.13 -3.36 -22.64
C TYR A 100 26.95 -2.50 -23.09
N ASN A 101 26.99 -2.03 -24.35
CA ASN A 101 25.96 -1.14 -24.90
C ASN A 101 24.52 -1.69 -24.78
N TYR A 102 24.35 -3.02 -24.82
CA TYR A 102 23.04 -3.65 -24.66
C TYR A 102 22.51 -3.56 -23.22
N LEU A 103 23.37 -3.72 -22.19
CA LEU A 103 22.97 -3.48 -20.79
C LEU A 103 22.60 -2.02 -20.56
N LEU A 104 23.32 -1.10 -21.19
CA LEU A 104 23.01 0.33 -21.10
C LEU A 104 21.62 0.61 -21.67
N ALA A 105 21.30 0.08 -22.86
CA ALA A 105 20.00 0.23 -23.47
C ALA A 105 18.88 -0.38 -22.62
N CYS A 106 19.05 -1.63 -22.15
CA CYS A 106 18.08 -2.28 -21.26
C CYS A 106 17.90 -1.52 -19.95
N GLY A 107 18.99 -1.02 -19.35
CA GLY A 107 18.96 -0.24 -18.12
C GLY A 107 18.22 1.08 -18.27
N ILE A 108 18.42 1.79 -19.40
CA ILE A 108 17.67 3.02 -19.73
C ILE A 108 16.18 2.71 -19.89
N ILE A 109 15.83 1.69 -20.68
CA ILE A 109 14.42 1.30 -20.90
C ILE A 109 13.77 0.93 -19.56
N CYS A 110 14.43 0.09 -18.76
CA CYS A 110 13.93 -0.33 -17.45
C CYS A 110 13.75 0.88 -16.49
N SER A 111 14.68 1.84 -16.51
CA SER A 111 14.59 3.07 -15.71
C SER A 111 13.41 3.95 -16.14
N VAL A 112 13.19 4.12 -17.44
CA VAL A 112 12.07 4.90 -17.98
C VAL A 112 10.74 4.23 -17.66
N VAL A 113 10.63 2.92 -17.83
CA VAL A 113 9.41 2.17 -17.51
C VAL A 113 9.12 2.22 -16.01
N GLY A 114 10.14 2.05 -15.16
CA GLY A 114 10.03 2.22 -13.71
C GLY A 114 9.58 3.63 -13.32
N PHE A 115 10.06 4.66 -14.01
CA PHE A 115 9.61 6.04 -13.80
C PHE A 115 8.13 6.23 -14.10
N LEU A 116 7.67 5.72 -15.24
CA LEU A 116 6.26 5.80 -15.65
C LEU A 116 5.37 5.07 -14.65
N GLN A 117 5.79 3.89 -14.17
CA GLN A 117 5.06 3.19 -13.10
C GLN A 117 5.00 4.00 -11.80
N LEU A 118 6.10 4.66 -11.43
CA LEU A 118 6.17 5.48 -10.22
C LEU A 118 5.21 6.67 -10.32
N ILE A 119 5.19 7.39 -11.45
CA ILE A 119 4.24 8.48 -11.71
C ILE A 119 2.80 7.98 -11.64
N LEU A 120 2.51 6.83 -12.25
CA LEU A 120 1.17 6.25 -12.22
C LEU A 120 0.75 5.89 -10.77
N GLY A 121 1.65 5.28 -10.01
CA GLY A 121 1.43 4.96 -8.60
C GLY A 121 1.17 6.21 -7.74
N LEU A 122 1.94 7.28 -7.95
CA LEU A 122 1.74 8.55 -7.25
C LEU A 122 0.43 9.25 -7.65
N THR A 123 0.03 9.16 -8.91
CA THR A 123 -1.23 9.74 -9.40
C THR A 123 -2.44 9.02 -8.80
N ILE A 124 -2.39 7.69 -8.72
CA ILE A 124 -3.43 6.89 -8.06
C ILE A 124 -3.50 7.24 -6.57
N LEU A 125 -2.35 7.27 -5.88
CA LEU A 125 -2.30 7.64 -4.46
C LEU A 125 -2.84 9.05 -4.20
N SER A 126 -2.52 10.01 -5.08
CA SER A 126 -3.02 11.40 -4.95
C SER A 126 -4.53 11.49 -5.15
N ASN A 127 -5.09 10.69 -6.04
CA ASN A 127 -6.53 10.63 -6.25
C ASN A 127 -7.26 9.99 -5.06
N ASP A 128 -6.70 8.93 -4.48
CA ASP A 128 -7.25 8.30 -3.27
C ASP A 128 -7.27 9.31 -2.11
N LEU A 129 -6.15 10.01 -1.86
CA LEU A 129 -6.05 11.04 -0.82
C LEU A 129 -7.02 12.21 -1.01
N LYS A 130 -7.32 12.59 -2.27
CA LYS A 130 -8.26 13.67 -2.58
C LYS A 130 -9.72 13.25 -2.37
N THR A 131 -10.00 11.95 -2.46
CA THR A 131 -11.34 11.39 -2.29
C THR A 131 -11.68 11.21 -0.81
N ASP A 132 -10.65 10.98 0.03
CA ASP A 132 -10.76 10.94 1.49
C ASP A 132 -10.74 12.33 2.16
N ALA A 133 -11.00 13.40 1.40
CA ALA A 133 -11.27 14.70 1.99
C ALA A 133 -12.33 14.51 3.11
N PRO A 134 -12.03 14.90 4.36
CA PRO A 134 -12.64 14.37 5.60
C PRO A 134 -14.13 14.69 5.81
N ASN A 135 -14.82 15.19 4.79
CA ASN A 135 -16.19 15.64 4.90
C ASN A 135 -17.21 14.49 4.96
N SER A 136 -16.87 13.24 4.57
CA SER A 136 -17.84 12.13 4.59
C SER A 136 -17.89 11.39 5.94
N GLN A 137 -16.73 11.12 6.56
CA GLN A 137 -16.71 10.43 7.86
C GLN A 137 -17.19 11.33 9.00
N PHE A 138 -16.85 12.63 8.98
CA PHE A 138 -17.37 13.57 9.97
C PHE A 138 -18.88 13.80 9.79
N TYR A 139 -19.41 13.85 8.57
CA TYR A 139 -20.86 13.92 8.35
C TYR A 139 -21.59 12.66 8.81
N ASN A 140 -21.02 11.48 8.58
CA ASN A 140 -21.65 10.22 9.02
C ASN A 140 -21.66 10.11 10.55
N LEU A 141 -20.56 10.44 11.23
CA LEU A 141 -20.50 10.49 12.71
C LEU A 141 -21.40 11.58 13.31
N THR A 142 -21.57 12.71 12.62
CA THR A 142 -22.46 13.79 13.08
C THR A 142 -23.94 13.42 12.89
N GLN A 143 -24.30 12.81 11.75
CA GLN A 143 -25.66 12.31 11.52
C GLN A 143 -26.03 11.15 12.43
N GLU A 144 -25.10 10.25 12.76
CA GLU A 144 -25.38 9.16 13.70
C GLU A 144 -25.69 9.71 15.10
N LYS A 145 -24.93 10.73 15.54
CA LYS A 145 -25.19 11.41 16.82
C LYS A 145 -26.49 12.20 16.85
N GLU A 146 -26.91 12.82 15.74
CA GLU A 146 -28.21 13.50 15.66
C GLU A 146 -29.39 12.51 15.71
N LYS A 147 -29.30 11.38 14.98
CA LYS A 147 -30.33 10.33 15.00
C LYS A 147 -30.44 9.65 16.38
N GLU A 148 -29.32 9.53 17.10
CA GLU A 148 -29.35 8.99 18.46
C GLU A 148 -29.98 9.97 19.47
N LYS A 149 -29.84 11.29 19.25
CA LYS A 149 -30.52 12.32 20.05
C LYS A 149 -32.03 12.33 19.82
N GLU A 150 -32.49 12.30 18.57
CA GLU A 150 -33.93 12.22 18.25
C GLU A 150 -34.59 10.98 18.85
N LYS A 151 -33.90 9.81 18.83
CA LYS A 151 -34.42 8.59 19.48
C LYS A 151 -34.54 8.72 20.99
N LYS A 152 -33.62 9.42 21.66
CA LYS A 152 -33.67 9.62 23.12
C LYS A 152 -34.74 10.65 23.51
N GLU A 153 -34.92 11.70 22.72
CA GLU A 153 -35.94 12.72 22.96
C GLU A 153 -37.36 12.18 22.75
N ASN A 154 -37.59 11.40 21.68
CA ASN A 154 -38.91 10.81 21.42
C ASN A 154 -39.30 9.73 22.45
N LYS A 155 -38.31 9.03 23.05
CA LYS A 155 -38.57 8.05 24.11
C LYS A 155 -39.05 8.71 25.41
N ASN A 156 -38.50 9.86 25.79
CA ASN A 156 -38.91 10.58 27.01
C ASN A 156 -40.31 11.20 26.90
N THR A 157 -40.76 11.55 25.70
CA THR A 157 -42.12 12.09 25.49
C THR A 157 -43.20 11.01 25.62
N LEU A 158 -42.90 9.77 25.22
CA LEU A 158 -43.85 8.65 25.32
C LEU A 158 -44.09 8.23 26.78
N ASP A 159 -43.06 8.24 27.62
CA ASP A 159 -43.16 7.83 29.03
C ASP A 159 -43.92 8.84 29.90
N ASN A 160 -43.96 10.13 29.50
CA ASN A 160 -44.70 11.17 30.22
C ASN A 160 -46.20 11.21 29.89
N GLN A 161 -46.70 10.45 28.91
CA GLN A 161 -48.11 10.46 28.54
C GLN A 161 -49.00 9.51 29.38
N TYR A 162 -48.41 8.70 30.28
CA TYR A 162 -49.13 7.73 31.10
C TYR A 162 -49.06 7.98 32.63
N MET A 163 -48.39 9.03 33.10
CA MET A 163 -48.46 9.39 34.52
C MET A 163 -49.56 10.43 34.78
N THR A 164 -50.78 9.94 34.95
CA THR A 164 -51.80 10.62 35.76
C THR A 164 -51.48 10.39 37.25
N PRO A 165 -51.51 11.42 38.10
CA PRO A 165 -51.01 11.32 39.47
C PRO A 165 -52.02 10.62 40.38
N ALA A 166 -51.64 9.46 40.94
CA ALA A 166 -52.26 8.93 42.13
C ALA A 166 -51.44 9.39 43.35
N THR A 167 -52.07 10.27 44.12
CA THR A 167 -51.60 10.80 45.39
C THR A 167 -51.38 9.67 46.39
N SER A 168 -50.14 9.48 46.87
CA SER A 168 -49.92 8.85 48.17
C SER A 168 -48.56 9.26 48.75
N SER A 169 -48.66 9.70 49.99
CA SER A 169 -47.60 10.05 50.92
C SER A 169 -46.76 8.83 51.31
N THR A 170 -45.51 9.10 51.73
CA THR A 170 -44.92 8.69 53.03
C THR A 170 -43.46 8.23 52.92
N SER A 171 -42.63 8.85 53.78
CA SER A 171 -41.39 8.41 54.43
C SER A 171 -40.17 7.94 53.62
N SER A 172 -39.16 8.81 53.60
CA SER A 172 -37.80 8.61 54.14
C SER A 172 -37.23 7.18 54.21
N GLU A 173 -36.14 6.93 53.48
CA GLU A 173 -35.01 6.16 53.99
C GLU A 173 -33.71 6.49 53.27
N SER A 174 -32.73 6.93 54.06
CA SER A 174 -31.34 7.18 53.70
C SER A 174 -30.57 5.86 53.58
N ASN A 175 -29.73 5.68 52.55
CA ASN A 175 -28.57 4.81 52.72
C ASN A 175 -27.38 5.15 51.82
N SER A 176 -26.22 5.18 52.47
CA SER A 176 -24.89 5.53 51.96
C SER A 176 -24.12 4.31 51.47
N LYS A 177 -23.30 4.46 50.41
CA LYS A 177 -22.04 3.71 50.16
C LYS A 177 -21.38 4.32 48.91
N SER A 178 -20.30 5.09 49.00
CA SER A 178 -18.90 4.78 49.36
C SER A 178 -18.19 3.83 48.38
N SER A 179 -17.51 4.46 47.40
CA SER A 179 -16.06 4.40 47.15
C SER A 179 -15.34 3.10 46.68
N THR A 180 -14.64 3.26 45.55
CA THR A 180 -13.24 2.84 45.25
C THR A 180 -12.95 1.46 44.63
N SER A 181 -12.31 1.46 43.45
CA SER A 181 -10.95 0.94 43.14
C SER A 181 -10.79 0.77 41.62
N GLU A 182 -9.95 1.55 40.93
CA GLU A 182 -8.55 1.19 40.57
C GLU A 182 -8.40 -0.17 39.89
N ASN A 183 -7.97 -0.19 38.61
CA ASN A 183 -6.80 -1.00 38.23
C ASN A 183 -6.17 -0.52 36.92
N GLU A 184 -4.92 -0.07 37.02
CA GLU A 184 -3.95 0.04 35.94
C GLU A 184 -3.60 -1.34 35.37
N ASN A 185 -3.21 -1.42 34.10
CA ASN A 185 -1.95 -2.11 33.80
C ASN A 185 -1.37 -1.71 32.44
N ASN A 186 -0.17 -1.15 32.54
CA ASN A 186 0.79 -0.92 31.48
C ASN A 186 1.39 -2.26 31.01
N ASN A 187 1.77 -2.34 29.73
CA ASN A 187 2.90 -3.18 29.34
C ASN A 187 3.52 -2.63 28.04
N GLU A 188 4.59 -1.87 28.23
CA GLU A 188 5.65 -1.67 27.25
C GLU A 188 6.48 -2.96 27.15
N THR A 189 6.95 -3.32 25.97
CA THR A 189 8.05 -4.28 25.83
C THR A 189 8.85 -4.00 24.55
N LEU A 190 10.09 -3.55 24.79
CA LEU A 190 11.35 -3.72 24.04
C LEU A 190 11.39 -3.47 22.52
#